data_AF-A0A3T1B3U0-F1
#
_entry.id   AF-A0A3T1B3U0-F1
#
_cell.length_a   1.000
_cell.length_b   1.000
_cell.length_c   1.000
_cell.angle_alpha   90.00
_cell.angle_beta   90.00
_cell.angle_gamma   90.00
#
_symmetry.space_group_name_H-M   'P 1'
#
loop_
_entity.id
_entity.type
_entity.pdbx_description
1 polymer ?
#
loop_
_entity_poly.entity_id
_entity_poly.type
_entity_poly.pdbx_seq_one_letter_code
_entity_poly.pdbx_strand_id
1 'polypeptide(L)'
;MTGIIISIAGVVVALGALGTTLWQVILLRRQLQHAAQVSSAQFYQNITVQWLEFDKVWLDRPQLWAYFHGDKPPPEEELVKVELMCMSATLSNLAEISVVSEDVLGQYSGDWERYFRYVYVHSPFFRVFWEKYRSLWPKQVSDVFLTPIEDLEPMPDAPEVLLPHGV
;
A
#
# COMPACT_ATOMS: atom_id res chain seq x y z
N MET A 1 1.07 69.39 12.51
CA MET A 1 -0.14 68.65 12.07
C MET A 1 0.17 67.60 11.02
N THR A 2 0.96 67.90 9.98
CA THR A 2 1.32 66.97 8.90
C THR A 2 2.06 65.70 9.36
N GLY A 3 2.98 65.80 10.33
CA GLY A 3 3.74 64.63 10.82
C GLY A 3 2.88 63.55 11.52
N ILE A 4 1.89 63.96 12.32
CA ILE A 4 1.00 63.02 13.04
C ILE A 4 0.11 62.24 12.05
N ILE A 5 -0.38 62.91 11.00
CA ILE A 5 -1.21 62.28 9.96
C ILE A 5 -0.41 61.22 9.20
N ILE A 6 0.86 61.51 8.87
CA ILE A 6 1.76 60.56 8.20
C ILE A 6 2.02 59.33 9.10
N SER A 7 2.24 59.54 10.41
CA SER A 7 2.43 58.43 11.35
C SER A 7 1.19 57.54 11.48
N ILE A 8 -0.01 58.12 11.53
CA ILE A 8 -1.27 57.36 11.60
C ILE A 8 -1.49 56.57 10.31
N ALA A 9 -1.26 57.17 9.14
CA ALA A 9 -1.36 56.48 7.86
C ALA A 9 -0.39 55.29 7.77
N GLY A 10 0.86 55.46 8.24
CA GLY A 10 1.84 54.38 8.31
C GLY A 10 1.41 53.22 9.20
N VAL A 11 0.82 53.50 10.36
CA VAL A 11 0.29 52.47 11.28
C VAL A 11 -0.86 51.70 10.65
N VAL A 12 -1.80 52.38 9.98
CA VAL A 12 -2.93 51.73 9.29
C VAL A 12 -2.43 50.79 8.18
N VAL A 13 -1.47 51.23 7.37
CA VAL A 13 -0.87 50.40 6.33
C VAL A 13 -0.14 49.20 6.93
N ALA A 14 0.61 49.38 8.03
CA ALA A 14 1.31 48.30 8.71
C ALA A 14 0.35 47.25 9.28
N LEU A 15 -0.76 47.69 9.91
CA LEU A 15 -1.80 46.79 10.41
C LEU A 15 -2.52 46.05 9.27
N GLY A 16 -2.77 46.73 8.15
CA GLY A 16 -3.30 46.11 6.95
C GLY A 16 -2.37 45.02 6.39
N ALA A 17 -1.07 45.30 6.29
CA ALA A 17 -0.06 44.36 5.83
C ALA A 17 0.11 43.14 6.76
N LEU A 18 0.03 43.36 8.08
CA LEU A 18 0.01 42.27 9.06
C LEU A 18 -1.23 41.40 8.89
N GLY A 19 -2.41 42.01 8.72
CA GLY A 19 -3.66 41.30 8.46
C GLY A 19 -3.60 40.45 7.20
N THR A 20 -3.09 41.00 6.09
CA THR A 20 -2.93 40.25 4.83
C THR A 20 -1.91 39.13 4.94
N THR A 21 -0.81 39.34 5.68
CA THR A 21 0.21 38.31 5.91
C THR A 21 -0.35 37.16 6.75
N LEU A 22 -1.09 37.44 7.82
CA LEU A 22 -1.76 36.41 8.63
C LEU A 22 -2.77 35.63 7.79
N TRP A 23 -3.54 36.34 6.95
CA TRP A 23 -4.47 35.72 6.01
C TRP A 23 -3.75 34.79 5.02
N GLN A 24 -2.63 35.23 4.43
CA GLN A 24 -1.81 34.42 3.53
C GLN A 24 -1.27 33.17 4.21
N VAL A 25 -0.82 33.26 5.46
CA VAL A 25 -0.36 32.09 6.24
C VAL A 25 -1.50 31.09 6.45
N ILE A 26 -2.72 31.55 6.73
CA ILE A 26 -3.89 30.67 6.89
C ILE A 26 -4.23 29.97 5.57
N LEU A 27 -4.23 30.70 4.45
CA LEU A 27 -4.47 30.12 3.12
C LEU A 27 -3.41 29.09 2.74
N LEU A 28 -2.12 29.39 3.01
CA LEU A 28 -1.03 28.47 2.74
C LEU A 28 -1.19 27.17 3.54
N ARG A 29 -1.59 27.25 4.81
CA ARG A 29 -1.89 26.06 5.62
C ARG A 29 -3.00 25.20 5.01
N ARG A 30 -4.08 25.82 4.53
CA ARG A 30 -5.17 25.09 3.84
C ARG A 30 -4.71 24.45 2.54
N GLN A 31 -3.90 25.16 1.75
CA GLN A 31 -3.33 24.61 0.51
C GLN A 31 -2.41 23.42 0.79
N LEU A 32 -1.56 23.49 1.82
CA LEU A 32 -0.70 22.37 2.22
C LEU A 32 -1.51 21.14 2.64
N GLN A 33 -2.61 21.32 3.37
CA GLN A 33 -3.50 20.22 3.73
C GLN A 33 -4.14 19.56 2.50
N HIS A 34 -4.66 20.35 1.56
CA HIS A 34 -5.23 19.81 0.32
C HIS A 34 -4.17 19.14 -0.56
N ALA A 35 -2.97 19.72 -0.66
CA ALA A 35 -1.86 19.14 -1.39
C ALA A 35 -1.43 17.79 -0.80
N ALA A 36 -1.39 17.67 0.54
CA ALA A 36 -1.10 16.40 1.22
C ALA A 36 -2.17 15.34 0.91
N GLN A 37 -3.46 15.71 0.93
CA GLN A 37 -4.56 14.80 0.58
C GLN A 37 -4.47 14.31 -0.87
N VAL A 38 -4.24 15.22 -1.83
CA VAL A 38 -4.07 14.86 -3.24
C VAL A 38 -2.85 13.95 -3.44
N SER A 39 -1.74 14.27 -2.76
CA SER A 39 -0.52 13.44 -2.82
C SER A 39 -0.77 12.03 -2.28
N SER A 40 -1.53 11.90 -1.20
CA SER A 40 -1.87 10.60 -0.58
C SER A 40 -2.75 9.77 -1.53
N ALA A 41 -3.76 10.40 -2.14
CA ALA A 41 -4.63 9.76 -3.13
C ALA A 41 -3.86 9.33 -4.39
N GLN A 42 -2.96 10.18 -4.89
CA GLN A 42 -2.09 9.85 -6.02
C GLN A 42 -1.17 8.67 -5.70
N PHE A 43 -0.63 8.63 -4.49
CA PHE A 43 0.22 7.55 -4.05
C PHE A 43 -0.55 6.22 -3.92
N TYR A 44 -1.77 6.25 -3.36
CA TYR A 44 -2.68 5.10 -3.35
C TYR A 44 -3.00 4.60 -4.76
N GLN A 45 -3.27 5.51 -5.70
CA GLN A 45 -3.50 5.17 -7.10
C GLN A 45 -2.29 4.45 -7.71
N ASN A 46 -1.06 4.89 -7.40
CA ASN A 46 0.16 4.23 -7.88
C ASN A 46 0.31 2.80 -7.32
N ILE A 47 -0.04 2.58 -6.06
CA ILE A 47 -0.08 1.22 -5.47
C ILE A 47 -1.13 0.37 -6.18
N THR A 48 -2.32 0.90 -6.40
CA THR A 48 -3.42 0.20 -7.07
C THR A 48 -3.04 -0.23 -8.48
N VAL A 49 -2.34 0.62 -9.24
CA VAL A 49 -1.84 0.27 -10.58
C VAL A 49 -0.82 -0.88 -10.52
N GLN A 50 0.07 -0.90 -9.53
CA GLN A 50 1.02 -2.02 -9.36
C GLN A 50 0.31 -3.33 -9.02
N TRP A 51 -0.73 -3.28 -8.19
CA TRP A 51 -1.60 -4.44 -7.94
C TRP A 51 -2.29 -4.93 -9.20
N LEU A 52 -2.82 -4.02 -10.03
CA LEU A 52 -3.45 -4.41 -11.30
C LEU A 52 -2.46 -5.12 -12.24
N GLU A 53 -1.20 -4.71 -12.28
CA GLU A 53 -0.18 -5.42 -13.06
C GLU A 53 0.14 -6.80 -12.47
N PHE A 54 0.14 -6.94 -11.15
CA PHE A 54 0.28 -8.23 -10.49
C PHE A 54 -0.92 -9.14 -10.76
N ASP A 55 -2.13 -8.60 -10.76
CA ASP A 55 -3.35 -9.36 -11.02
C ASP A 55 -3.42 -9.93 -12.43
N LYS A 56 -2.84 -9.24 -13.42
CA LYS A 56 -2.70 -9.78 -14.79
C LYS A 56 -1.89 -11.08 -14.82
N VAL A 57 -0.94 -11.27 -13.91
CA VAL A 57 -0.18 -12.54 -13.83
C VAL A 57 -1.12 -13.69 -13.48
N TRP A 58 -2.14 -13.46 -12.64
CA TRP A 58 -3.14 -14.48 -12.32
C TRP A 58 -4.05 -14.78 -13.52
N LEU A 59 -4.35 -13.78 -14.34
CA LEU A 59 -5.12 -13.99 -15.57
C LEU A 59 -4.32 -14.77 -16.62
N ASP A 60 -3.03 -14.48 -16.75
CA ASP A 60 -2.15 -15.14 -17.71
C ASP A 60 -1.76 -16.55 -17.25
N ARG A 61 -1.65 -16.77 -15.93
CA ARG A 61 -1.20 -18.02 -15.31
C ARG A 61 -2.13 -18.45 -14.15
N PRO A 62 -3.41 -18.74 -14.42
CA PRO A 62 -4.42 -19.02 -13.39
C PRO A 62 -4.06 -20.23 -12.51
N GLN A 63 -3.31 -21.20 -13.05
CA GLN A 63 -2.85 -22.36 -12.31
C GLN A 63 -1.94 -22.04 -11.11
N LEU A 64 -1.32 -20.84 -11.10
CA LEU A 64 -0.45 -20.41 -10.02
C LEU A 64 -1.25 -19.92 -8.79
N TRP A 65 -2.50 -19.48 -8.99
CA TRP A 65 -3.36 -18.91 -7.93
C TRP A 65 -3.50 -19.84 -6.72
N ALA A 66 -3.73 -21.13 -6.97
CA ALA A 66 -3.93 -22.13 -5.93
C ALA A 66 -2.70 -22.35 -5.02
N TYR A 67 -1.48 -22.05 -5.49
CA TYR A 67 -0.28 -22.13 -4.65
C TYR A 67 -0.19 -20.97 -3.65
N PHE A 68 -0.89 -19.87 -3.89
CA PHE A 68 -0.89 -18.71 -3.00
C PHE A 68 -2.15 -18.63 -2.10
N HIS A 69 -3.27 -19.22 -2.54
CA HIS A 69 -4.56 -19.05 -1.88
C HIS A 69 -5.29 -20.35 -1.50
N GLY A 70 -4.75 -21.52 -1.84
CA GLY A 70 -5.49 -22.80 -1.74
C GLY A 70 -4.69 -23.95 -1.13
N ASP A 71 -3.72 -23.67 -0.26
CA ASP A 71 -2.94 -24.67 0.49
C ASP A 71 -2.22 -25.72 -0.39
N LYS A 72 -2.04 -25.42 -1.68
CA LYS A 72 -1.44 -26.36 -2.62
C LYS A 72 0.03 -26.60 -2.25
N PRO A 73 0.49 -27.87 -2.21
CA PRO A 73 1.88 -28.18 -1.87
C PRO A 73 2.84 -27.62 -2.93
N PRO A 74 4.13 -27.41 -2.59
CA PRO A 74 5.14 -26.99 -3.56
C PRO A 74 5.17 -27.87 -4.81
N PRO A 75 5.27 -27.30 -6.03
CA PRO A 75 5.31 -28.08 -7.26
C PRO A 75 6.60 -28.90 -7.35
N GLU A 76 6.54 -30.02 -8.07
CA GLU A 76 7.73 -30.81 -8.40
C GLU A 76 8.51 -30.20 -9.58
N GLU A 77 7.78 -29.65 -10.56
CA GLU A 77 8.33 -29.07 -11.79
C GLU A 77 9.17 -27.82 -11.51
N GLU A 78 10.41 -27.83 -12.00
CA GLU A 78 11.38 -26.77 -11.70
C GLU A 78 10.99 -25.41 -12.29
N LEU A 79 10.41 -25.40 -13.50
CA LEU A 79 9.95 -24.16 -14.12
C LEU A 79 8.87 -23.47 -13.27
N VAL A 80 7.90 -24.24 -12.77
CA VAL A 80 6.84 -23.72 -11.91
C VAL A 80 7.40 -23.21 -10.58
N LYS A 81 8.43 -23.87 -10.01
CA LYS A 81 9.11 -23.34 -8.81
C LYS A 81 9.77 -21.99 -9.06
N VAL A 82 10.42 -21.82 -10.21
CA VAL A 82 11.02 -20.52 -10.60
C VAL A 82 9.95 -19.45 -10.74
N GLU A 83 8.83 -19.76 -11.39
CA GLU A 83 7.69 -18.85 -11.50
C GLU A 83 7.15 -18.45 -10.12
N LEU A 84 6.89 -19.43 -9.23
CA LEU A 84 6.42 -19.16 -7.87
C LEU A 84 7.45 -18.36 -7.04
N MET A 85 8.75 -18.59 -7.23
CA MET A 85 9.82 -17.83 -6.58
C MET A 85 9.77 -16.35 -7.00
N CYS A 86 9.68 -16.09 -8.30
CA CYS A 86 9.55 -14.73 -8.84
C CYS A 86 8.28 -14.05 -8.33
N MET A 87 7.14 -14.76 -8.35
CA MET A 87 5.87 -14.23 -7.83
C MET A 87 5.94 -13.93 -6.33
N SER A 88 6.60 -14.79 -5.55
CA SER A 88 6.79 -14.57 -4.11
C SER A 88 7.63 -13.33 -3.84
N ALA A 89 8.70 -13.11 -4.62
CA ALA A 89 9.50 -11.89 -4.51
C ALA A 89 8.70 -10.64 -4.90
N THR A 90 7.92 -10.69 -5.99
CA THR A 90 7.06 -9.58 -6.40
C THR A 90 6.00 -9.26 -5.36
N LEU A 91 5.33 -10.28 -4.81
CA LEU A 91 4.35 -10.12 -3.74
C LEU A 91 4.98 -9.48 -2.49
N SER A 92 6.20 -9.86 -2.15
CA SER A 92 6.93 -9.30 -1.02
C SER A 92 7.28 -7.82 -1.22
N ASN A 93 7.63 -7.43 -2.45
CA ASN A 93 7.84 -6.02 -2.81
C ASN A 93 6.53 -5.22 -2.75
N LEU A 94 5.41 -5.80 -3.17
CA LEU A 94 4.09 -5.18 -3.02
C LEU A 94 3.71 -5.02 -1.54
N ALA A 95 4.06 -6.01 -0.70
CA ALA A 95 3.89 -5.93 0.74
C ALA A 95 4.70 -4.80 1.35
N GLU A 96 5.96 -4.65 0.97
CA GLU A 96 6.78 -3.53 1.41
C GLU A 96 6.14 -2.18 1.05
N ILE A 97 5.76 -1.97 -0.20
CA ILE A 97 5.20 -0.69 -0.63
C ILE A 97 3.87 -0.40 0.10
N SER A 98 3.05 -1.43 0.31
CA SER A 98 1.74 -1.28 0.96
C SER A 98 1.86 -1.02 2.47
N VAL A 99 2.75 -1.73 3.14
CA VAL A 99 2.92 -1.67 4.61
C VAL A 99 3.76 -0.46 5.02
N VAL A 100 4.89 -0.20 4.35
CA VAL A 100 5.79 0.90 4.72
C VAL A 100 5.14 2.27 4.47
N SER A 101 4.14 2.33 3.60
CA SER A 101 3.49 3.58 3.22
C SER A 101 2.19 3.88 3.96
N GLU A 102 1.82 3.08 4.97
CA GLU A 102 0.57 3.24 5.72
C GLU A 102 0.38 4.67 6.26
N ASP A 103 1.41 5.23 6.88
CA ASP A 103 1.41 6.60 7.44
C ASP A 103 1.13 7.68 6.38
N VAL A 104 1.59 7.46 5.14
CA VAL A 104 1.40 8.40 4.02
C VAL A 104 0.01 8.24 3.42
N LEU A 105 -0.53 7.02 3.40
CA LEU A 105 -1.84 6.73 2.84
C LEU A 105 -2.97 7.27 3.73
N GLY A 106 -2.77 7.32 5.05
CA GLY A 106 -3.77 7.82 5.99
C GLY A 106 -5.11 7.10 5.80
N GLN A 107 -6.18 7.83 5.49
CA GLN A 107 -7.51 7.21 5.26
C GLN A 107 -7.58 6.23 4.09
N TYR A 108 -6.59 6.21 3.19
CA TYR A 108 -6.53 5.29 2.06
C TYR A 108 -5.75 4.00 2.39
N SER A 109 -5.24 3.84 3.61
CA SER A 109 -4.64 2.57 4.03
C SER A 109 -5.72 1.49 4.05
N GLY A 110 -5.64 0.53 3.12
CA GLY A 110 -6.46 -0.67 3.16
C GLY A 110 -5.96 -1.66 4.21
N ASP A 111 -6.76 -2.67 4.52
CA ASP A 111 -6.36 -3.81 5.36
C ASP A 111 -5.48 -4.80 4.54
N TRP A 112 -4.36 -4.29 4.05
CA TRP A 112 -3.39 -5.07 3.27
C TRP A 112 -2.75 -6.17 4.11
N GLU A 113 -2.60 -5.92 5.41
CA GLU A 113 -2.02 -6.88 6.35
C GLU A 113 -2.80 -8.20 6.35
N ARG A 114 -4.12 -8.12 6.36
CA ARG A 114 -4.98 -9.32 6.32
C ARG A 114 -4.74 -10.15 5.07
N TYR A 115 -4.59 -9.52 3.90
CA TYR A 115 -4.29 -10.23 2.65
C TYR A 115 -2.92 -10.93 2.71
N PHE A 116 -1.88 -10.22 3.13
CA PHE A 116 -0.53 -10.79 3.20
C PHE A 116 -0.43 -11.95 4.20
N ARG A 117 -1.09 -11.81 5.36
CA ARG A 117 -1.20 -12.89 6.33
C ARG A 117 -1.95 -14.09 5.78
N TYR A 118 -3.07 -13.86 5.09
CA TYR A 118 -3.82 -14.91 4.41
C TYR A 118 -2.90 -15.71 3.48
N VAL A 119 -2.14 -15.03 2.62
CA VAL A 119 -1.21 -15.71 1.69
C VAL A 119 -0.14 -16.49 2.44
N TYR A 120 0.46 -15.95 3.51
CA TYR A 120 1.46 -16.68 4.29
C TYR A 120 0.90 -17.95 4.96
N VAL A 121 -0.35 -17.89 5.42
CA VAL A 121 -1.07 -19.02 6.03
C VAL A 121 -1.48 -20.07 4.99
N HIS A 122 -1.90 -19.65 3.80
CA HIS A 122 -2.46 -20.55 2.78
C HIS A 122 -1.51 -20.91 1.64
N SER A 123 -0.26 -20.45 1.70
CA SER A 123 0.79 -20.77 0.73
C SER A 123 1.97 -21.48 1.39
N PRO A 124 2.00 -22.82 1.37
CA PRO A 124 3.15 -23.58 1.84
C PRO A 124 4.46 -23.18 1.15
N PHE A 125 4.40 -22.89 -0.16
CA PHE A 125 5.55 -22.43 -0.93
C PHE A 125 6.03 -21.06 -0.48
N PHE A 126 5.12 -20.07 -0.37
CA PHE A 126 5.49 -18.72 0.04
C PHE A 126 6.06 -18.70 1.45
N ARG A 127 5.57 -19.56 2.35
CA ARG A 127 6.13 -19.67 3.70
C ARG A 127 7.59 -20.10 3.69
N VAL A 128 7.92 -21.14 2.92
CA VAL A 128 9.31 -21.61 2.76
C VAL A 128 10.18 -20.52 2.11
N PHE A 129 9.63 -19.83 1.11
CA PHE A 129 10.29 -18.66 0.51
C PHE A 129 10.59 -17.58 1.56
N TRP A 130 9.58 -17.20 2.33
CA TRP A 130 9.67 -16.12 3.32
C TRP A 130 10.69 -16.44 4.40
N GLU A 131 10.65 -17.64 4.99
CA GLU A 131 11.63 -18.03 6.00
C GLU A 131 13.08 -17.98 5.50
N LYS A 132 13.28 -18.24 4.20
CA LYS A 132 14.61 -18.20 3.58
C LYS A 132 15.09 -16.79 3.23
N TYR A 133 14.20 -15.91 2.80
CA TYR A 133 14.58 -14.63 2.17
C TYR A 133 14.04 -13.37 2.89
N ARG A 134 13.24 -13.48 3.95
CA ARG A 134 12.64 -12.34 4.65
C ARG A 134 13.62 -11.25 5.09
N SER A 135 14.90 -11.60 5.28
CA SER A 135 15.95 -10.64 5.63
C SER A 135 16.21 -9.57 4.56
N LEU A 136 15.68 -9.76 3.35
CA LEU A 136 15.77 -8.79 2.26
C LEU A 136 14.76 -7.63 2.41
N TRP A 137 13.74 -7.76 3.26
CA TRP A 137 12.71 -6.75 3.47
C TRP A 137 12.79 -6.12 4.87
N PRO A 138 12.24 -4.91 5.05
CA PRO A 138 12.15 -4.26 6.35
C PRO A 138 11.40 -5.13 7.37
N LYS A 139 11.76 -4.99 8.65
CA LYS A 139 11.15 -5.75 9.75
C LYS A 139 9.61 -5.61 9.78
N GLN A 140 9.09 -4.41 9.49
CA GLN A 140 7.65 -4.15 9.45
C GLN A 140 6.90 -5.12 8.53
N VAL A 141 7.47 -5.45 7.37
CA VAL A 141 6.88 -6.40 6.43
C VAL A 141 6.86 -7.81 7.02
N SER A 142 7.94 -8.20 7.72
CA SER A 142 7.98 -9.49 8.43
C SER A 142 6.95 -9.56 9.54
N ASP A 143 6.77 -8.48 10.31
CA ASP A 143 5.79 -8.43 11.39
C ASP A 143 4.37 -8.61 10.83
N VAL A 144 4.08 -8.06 9.64
CA VAL A 144 2.81 -8.30 8.95
C VAL A 144 2.62 -9.78 8.63
N PHE A 145 3.57 -10.45 7.98
CA PHE A 145 3.37 -11.86 7.61
C PHE A 145 3.33 -12.83 8.80
N LEU A 146 4.05 -12.53 9.88
CA LEU A 146 4.27 -13.47 10.99
C LEU A 146 3.30 -13.31 12.16
N THR A 147 2.60 -12.18 12.26
CA THR A 147 1.70 -11.93 13.39
C THR A 147 0.41 -12.76 13.22
N PRO A 148 0.05 -13.61 14.21
CA PRO A 148 -1.18 -14.40 14.16
C PRO A 148 -2.43 -13.51 14.07
N ILE A 149 -3.48 -13.99 13.40
CA ILE A 149 -4.84 -13.43 13.46
C ILE A 149 -5.78 -14.55 13.89
N GLU A 150 -6.60 -14.29 14.91
CA GLU A 150 -7.56 -15.24 15.45
C GLU A 150 -8.79 -15.44 14.53
N ASP A 151 -9.09 -14.44 13.69
CA ASP A 151 -10.29 -14.37 12.83
C ASP A 151 -9.98 -14.37 11.31
N LEU A 152 -8.94 -15.09 10.87
CA LEU A 152 -8.72 -15.31 9.43
C LEU A 152 -9.80 -16.24 8.90
N GLU A 153 -10.92 -15.66 8.47
CA GLU A 153 -11.93 -16.40 7.71
C GLU A 153 -11.29 -16.98 6.45
N PRO A 154 -11.58 -18.26 6.12
CA PRO A 154 -11.20 -18.80 4.82
C PRO A 154 -11.80 -17.90 3.75
N MET A 155 -11.06 -17.70 2.66
CA MET A 155 -11.60 -16.96 1.52
C MET A 155 -12.91 -17.67 1.11
N PRO A 156 -14.05 -16.95 1.02
CA PRO A 156 -15.30 -17.57 0.61
C PRO A 156 -15.06 -18.31 -0.69
N ASP A 157 -15.57 -19.54 -0.79
CA ASP A 157 -15.28 -20.48 -1.87
C ASP A 157 -15.03 -19.73 -3.17
N ALA A 158 -13.76 -19.77 -3.64
CA ALA A 158 -13.44 -19.20 -4.93
C ALA A 158 -14.47 -19.76 -5.92
N PRO A 159 -15.19 -18.91 -6.67
CA PRO A 159 -16.23 -19.40 -7.56
C PRO A 159 -15.63 -20.55 -8.38
N GLU A 160 -16.31 -21.70 -8.41
CA GLU A 160 -15.91 -22.95 -9.10
C GLU A 160 -15.37 -22.72 -10.54
N VAL A 161 -15.65 -21.53 -11.09
CA VAL A 161 -15.40 -21.04 -12.44
C VAL A 161 -13.94 -20.71 -12.78
N LEU A 162 -12.97 -20.67 -11.83
CA LEU A 162 -11.59 -20.25 -12.18
C LEU A 162 -10.56 -21.37 -12.40
N LEU A 163 -10.94 -22.64 -12.21
CA LEU A 163 -10.14 -23.75 -12.72
C LEU A 163 -10.86 -24.32 -13.94
N PRO A 164 -10.26 -24.30 -15.15
CA PRO A 164 -10.82 -25.07 -16.24
C PRO A 164 -10.86 -26.54 -15.80
N HIS A 165 -12.07 -27.09 -15.66
CA HIS A 165 -12.27 -28.51 -15.44
C HIS A 165 -11.59 -29.26 -16.60
N GLY A 166 -10.43 -29.86 -16.33
CA GLY A 166 -9.74 -30.75 -17.24
C GLY A 166 -8.81 -30.07 -18.25
N VAL A 167 -7.56 -29.88 -17.84
CA VAL A 167 -6.37 -30.09 -18.70
C VAL A 167 -5.32 -30.81 -17.88
#